data_AF-A0A7Y2BQN9-F1
#
_entry.id   AF-A0A7Y2BQN9-F1
#
_cell.length_a   1.000
_cell.length_b   1.000
_cell.length_c   1.000
_cell.angle_alpha   90.00
_cell.angle_beta   90.00
_cell.angle_gamma   90.00
#
_symmetry.space_group_name_H-M   'P 1'
#
loop_
_entity.id
_entity.type
_entity.pdbx_description
1 polymer ?
#
loop_
_entity_poly.entity_id
_entity_poly.type
_entity_poly.pdbx_seq_one_letter_code
_entity_poly.pdbx_strand_id
1 'polypeptide(L)'
;MSNLRFTKLAVAGALVAVLSVPVLAHNEGGGWWRGWGSGHMMGGGYGHGSMMGQQWREGMLERIDGRLAFLKTELKITDDQKAAWDEFSTTVREGAETHNAMMRSMMTDMQDGKFFKKPLPERLTLRLTHMESRVEQIKSLQASVGKLYAALDDSQKKVADEIALPMMGMGMGRGGMMMH
;
A
#
# COMPACT_ATOMS: atom_id res chain seq x y z
N MET A 1 57.99 -31.49 40.33
CA MET A 1 58.80 -30.55 41.14
C MET A 1 59.01 -29.34 40.25
N SER A 2 58.46 -28.15 40.46
CA SER A 2 58.57 -27.27 41.64
C SER A 2 57.50 -26.16 41.48
N ASN A 3 56.61 -25.98 42.45
CA ASN A 3 56.64 -24.95 43.51
C ASN A 3 55.62 -23.82 43.28
N LEU A 4 54.57 -23.89 44.10
CA LEU A 4 53.59 -22.86 44.40
C LEU A 4 54.23 -21.61 44.99
N ARG A 5 53.70 -20.44 44.62
CA ARG A 5 53.65 -19.27 45.50
C ARG A 5 52.27 -18.63 45.41
N PHE A 6 51.44 -18.99 46.39
CA PHE A 6 50.18 -18.34 46.72
C PHE A 6 50.46 -17.01 47.44
N THR A 7 49.93 -15.92 46.91
CA THR A 7 49.68 -14.69 47.68
C THR A 7 48.20 -14.62 48.00
N LYS A 8 47.90 -14.64 49.30
CA LYS A 8 46.57 -14.41 49.87
C LYS A 8 46.23 -12.92 49.88
N LEU A 9 44.92 -12.63 49.98
CA LEU A 9 44.21 -11.38 50.37
C LEU A 9 43.29 -10.90 49.22
N ALA A 10 42.00 -10.66 49.39
CA ALA A 10 41.13 -10.70 50.54
C ALA A 10 39.68 -10.94 50.06
N VAL A 11 38.89 -11.60 50.91
CA VAL A 11 37.46 -11.86 50.73
C VAL A 11 36.66 -10.61 51.11
N ALA A 12 35.82 -10.14 50.19
CA ALA A 12 34.55 -9.46 50.46
C ALA A 12 33.61 -9.94 49.34
N GLY A 13 32.56 -10.73 49.56
CA GLY A 13 31.59 -10.64 50.64
C GLY A 13 30.33 -9.98 50.10
N ALA A 14 29.63 -10.63 49.16
CA ALA A 14 28.27 -10.26 48.76
C ALA A 14 27.47 -11.53 48.45
N LEU A 15 26.70 -11.97 49.45
CA LEU A 15 25.65 -12.98 49.32
C LEU A 15 24.50 -12.40 48.48
N VAL A 16 24.34 -12.88 47.25
CA VAL A 16 23.11 -12.64 46.49
C VAL A 16 22.17 -13.80 46.79
N ALA A 17 21.20 -13.55 47.68
CA ALA A 17 20.14 -14.49 47.99
C ALA A 17 19.26 -14.71 46.75
N VAL A 18 19.21 -15.96 46.27
CA VAL A 18 18.24 -16.41 45.27
C VAL A 18 16.91 -16.62 45.99
N LEU A 19 15.95 -15.70 45.78
CA LEU A 19 14.57 -15.92 46.16
C LEU A 19 13.77 -16.28 44.91
N SER A 20 13.33 -17.52 44.89
CA SER A 20 12.45 -18.14 43.91
C SER A 20 11.09 -17.45 43.82
N VAL A 21 10.67 -17.27 42.57
CA VAL A 21 9.44 -16.63 42.07
C VAL A 21 8.18 -17.41 42.46
N PRO A 22 7.08 -16.74 42.85
CA PRO A 22 5.74 -17.16 42.47
C PRO A 22 5.27 -16.34 41.27
N VAL A 23 5.02 -17.07 40.18
CA VAL A 23 4.30 -16.59 39.01
C VAL A 23 2.88 -16.24 39.46
N LEU A 24 2.51 -14.97 39.38
CA LEU A 24 1.13 -14.58 39.13
C LEU A 24 1.13 -13.72 37.88
N ALA A 25 0.66 -14.35 36.81
CA ALA A 25 0.37 -13.73 35.55
C ALA A 25 -0.75 -12.68 35.69
N HIS A 26 -0.78 -11.83 34.66
CA HIS A 26 -1.90 -11.01 34.22
C HIS A 26 -1.82 -9.53 34.60
N ASN A 27 -0.94 -8.81 33.88
CA ASN A 27 -1.25 -7.44 33.51
C ASN A 27 -1.22 -7.33 31.99
N GLU A 28 -2.42 -7.16 31.44
CA GLU A 28 -2.73 -6.88 30.05
C GLU A 28 -2.22 -5.47 29.68
N GLY A 29 -0.91 -5.33 29.56
CA GLY A 29 -0.28 -4.14 29.00
C GLY A 29 -0.16 -4.31 27.49
N GLY A 30 -1.26 -4.05 26.76
CA GLY A 30 -1.30 -4.07 25.30
C GLY A 30 -0.17 -3.24 24.70
N GLY A 31 0.89 -3.92 24.26
CA GLY A 31 2.02 -3.30 23.59
C GLY A 31 1.56 -2.55 22.35
N TRP A 32 2.14 -1.36 22.19
CA TRP A 32 2.08 -0.34 21.13
C TRP A 32 2.01 -0.84 19.66
N TRP A 33 2.10 -2.14 19.45
CA TRP A 33 2.21 -2.84 18.17
C TRP A 33 0.88 -3.34 17.60
N ARG A 34 -0.25 -3.21 18.32
CA ARG A 34 -1.60 -3.59 17.81
C ARG A 34 -2.13 -2.68 16.67
N GLY A 35 -1.37 -1.68 16.24
CA GLY A 35 -1.78 -0.68 15.24
C GLY A 35 -1.24 -0.86 13.81
N TRP A 36 -0.26 -1.76 13.59
CA TRP A 36 0.38 -1.93 12.28
C TRP A 36 0.27 -3.37 11.77
N GLY A 37 -0.91 -3.71 11.26
CA GLY A 37 -1.15 -4.92 10.46
C GLY A 37 -1.88 -6.04 11.20
N SER A 38 -3.15 -6.25 10.81
CA SER A 38 -4.08 -7.31 11.22
C SER A 38 -4.55 -7.29 12.68
N GLY A 39 -5.75 -6.75 12.94
CA GLY A 39 -6.41 -7.00 14.24
C GLY A 39 -7.62 -6.19 14.69
N HIS A 40 -8.19 -5.26 13.90
CA HIS A 40 -9.43 -4.54 14.27
C HIS A 40 -10.47 -4.44 13.12
N MET A 41 -10.55 -5.49 12.29
CA MET A 41 -11.71 -5.79 11.43
C MET A 41 -12.21 -7.22 11.69
N MET A 42 -12.14 -7.69 12.93
CA MET A 42 -12.75 -8.96 13.34
C MET A 42 -13.56 -8.72 14.61
N GLY A 43 -14.60 -7.89 14.46
CA GLY A 43 -15.66 -7.70 15.44
C GLY A 43 -17.00 -7.87 14.74
N GLY A 44 -17.49 -9.11 14.69
CA GLY A 44 -18.88 -9.44 14.36
C GLY A 44 -19.23 -9.49 12.87
N GLY A 45 -19.50 -10.69 12.37
CA GLY A 45 -20.25 -10.88 11.13
C GLY A 45 -19.48 -11.61 10.04
N TYR A 46 -19.52 -12.93 10.07
CA TYR A 46 -19.50 -13.70 8.83
C TYR A 46 -20.72 -13.29 8.01
N GLY A 47 -20.54 -12.45 6.99
CA GLY A 47 -21.63 -12.04 6.12
C GLY A 47 -21.27 -10.87 5.21
N HIS A 48 -21.09 -11.14 3.92
CA HIS A 48 -21.34 -10.21 2.81
C HIS A 48 -20.41 -9.01 2.54
N GLY A 49 -19.44 -8.65 3.40
CA GLY A 49 -18.61 -7.44 3.18
C GLY A 49 -17.34 -7.64 2.33
N SER A 50 -16.76 -8.84 2.33
CA SER A 50 -15.46 -9.11 1.69
C SER A 50 -15.55 -9.42 0.20
N MET A 51 -16.68 -9.93 -0.29
CA MET A 51 -16.88 -10.14 -1.73
C MET A 51 -17.04 -8.82 -2.49
N MET A 52 -17.70 -7.81 -1.91
CA MET A 52 -17.90 -6.52 -2.59
C MET A 52 -16.63 -5.67 -2.68
N GLY A 53 -15.70 -5.78 -1.74
CA GLY A 53 -14.42 -5.04 -1.78
C GLY A 53 -13.37 -5.67 -2.70
N GLN A 54 -13.36 -7.00 -2.81
CA GLN A 54 -12.43 -7.73 -3.68
C GLN A 54 -12.91 -7.72 -5.12
N GLN A 55 -14.20 -7.94 -5.36
CA GLN A 55 -14.78 -7.95 -6.71
C GLN A 55 -14.83 -6.53 -7.33
N TRP A 56 -14.96 -5.47 -6.52
CA TRP A 56 -14.76 -4.09 -7.00
C TRP A 56 -13.29 -3.76 -7.27
N ARG A 57 -12.33 -4.26 -6.47
CA ARG A 57 -10.90 -4.02 -6.74
C ARG A 57 -10.39 -4.79 -7.96
N GLU A 58 -10.83 -6.04 -8.14
CA GLU A 58 -10.52 -6.87 -9.30
C GLU A 58 -11.20 -6.32 -10.56
N GLY A 59 -12.51 -5.97 -10.49
CA GLY A 59 -13.24 -5.41 -11.63
C GLY A 59 -12.82 -3.99 -12.06
N MET A 60 -12.17 -3.22 -11.19
CA MET A 60 -11.65 -1.89 -11.55
C MET A 60 -10.33 -1.96 -12.34
N LEU A 61 -9.48 -2.95 -12.06
CA LEU A 61 -8.18 -3.15 -12.73
C LEU A 61 -8.30 -3.94 -14.04
N GLU A 62 -9.26 -4.87 -14.15
CA GLU A 62 -9.40 -5.77 -15.29
C GLU A 62 -9.92 -5.12 -16.59
N ARG A 63 -10.37 -3.86 -16.57
CA ARG A 63 -10.89 -3.18 -17.75
C ARG A 63 -10.24 -1.83 -18.05
N ILE A 64 -8.92 -1.77 -18.02
CA ILE A 64 -8.16 -0.57 -18.43
C ILE A 64 -8.54 -0.13 -19.85
N ASP A 65 -8.62 -1.05 -20.81
CA ASP A 65 -9.01 -0.70 -22.18
C ASP A 65 -10.46 -0.21 -22.27
N GLY A 66 -11.38 -0.80 -21.49
CA GLY A 66 -12.77 -0.32 -21.44
C GLY A 66 -12.88 1.08 -20.85
N ARG A 67 -12.11 1.36 -19.79
CA ARG A 67 -12.01 2.70 -19.18
C ARG A 67 -11.42 3.73 -20.13
N LEU A 68 -10.36 3.37 -20.86
CA LEU A 68 -9.75 4.22 -21.87
C LEU A 68 -10.73 4.47 -23.03
N ALA A 69 -11.47 3.46 -23.50
CA ALA A 69 -12.48 3.62 -24.54
C ALA A 69 -13.62 4.55 -24.10
N PHE A 70 -14.09 4.40 -22.86
CA PHE A 70 -15.07 5.31 -22.26
C PHE A 70 -14.54 6.75 -22.21
N LEU A 71 -13.35 6.95 -21.65
CA LEU A 71 -12.69 8.26 -21.57
C LEU A 71 -12.53 8.91 -22.96
N LYS A 72 -12.10 8.14 -23.95
CA LYS A 72 -11.96 8.64 -25.33
C LYS A 72 -13.27 9.17 -25.88
N THR A 73 -14.36 8.45 -25.58
CA THR A 73 -15.72 8.75 -26.04
C THR A 73 -16.27 9.99 -25.34
N GLU A 74 -16.15 10.06 -24.01
CA GLU A 74 -16.60 11.21 -23.22
C GLU A 74 -15.85 12.49 -23.58
N LEU A 75 -14.53 12.41 -23.75
CA LEU A 75 -13.70 13.53 -24.18
C LEU A 75 -13.90 13.88 -25.66
N LYS A 76 -14.61 13.05 -26.44
CA LYS A 76 -14.81 13.23 -27.88
C LYS A 76 -13.49 13.53 -28.61
N ILE A 77 -12.47 12.71 -28.34
CA ILE A 77 -11.12 12.91 -28.88
C ILE A 77 -11.18 12.99 -30.41
N THR A 78 -10.63 14.06 -30.96
CA THR A 78 -10.56 14.31 -32.41
C THR A 78 -9.33 13.67 -33.05
N ASP A 79 -9.27 13.65 -34.38
CA ASP A 79 -8.10 13.15 -35.12
C ASP A 79 -6.84 13.98 -34.83
N ASP A 80 -6.98 15.30 -34.69
CA ASP A 80 -5.88 16.20 -34.32
C ASP A 80 -5.31 15.90 -32.91
N GLN A 81 -6.14 15.35 -32.01
CA GLN A 81 -5.78 15.01 -30.64
C GLN A 81 -5.29 13.56 -30.48
N LYS A 82 -5.38 12.76 -31.55
CA LYS A 82 -5.13 11.32 -31.50
C LYS A 82 -3.72 10.97 -30.99
N ALA A 83 -2.71 11.73 -31.41
CA ALA A 83 -1.33 11.48 -30.96
C ALA A 83 -1.16 11.66 -29.45
N ALA A 84 -1.73 12.73 -28.88
CA ALA A 84 -1.68 12.99 -27.44
C ALA A 84 -2.50 11.97 -26.65
N TRP A 85 -3.65 11.55 -27.21
CA TRP A 85 -4.46 10.48 -26.64
C TRP A 85 -3.72 9.13 -26.61
N ASP A 86 -3.06 8.76 -27.70
CA ASP A 86 -2.34 7.49 -27.80
C ASP A 86 -1.17 7.43 -26.79
N GLU A 87 -0.43 8.53 -26.60
CA GLU A 87 0.63 8.64 -25.57
C GLU A 87 0.08 8.46 -24.16
N PHE A 88 -1.00 9.19 -23.81
CA PHE A 88 -1.69 9.05 -22.53
C PHE A 88 -2.17 7.61 -22.30
N SER A 89 -2.84 7.02 -23.29
CA SER A 89 -3.40 5.68 -23.17
C SER A 89 -2.32 4.61 -22.99
N THR A 90 -1.15 4.80 -23.61
CA THR A 90 0.01 3.92 -23.46
C THR A 90 0.57 4.02 -22.05
N THR A 91 0.78 5.24 -21.55
CA THR A 91 1.25 5.50 -20.18
C THR A 91 0.34 4.85 -19.13
N VAL A 92 -0.98 4.93 -19.32
CA VAL A 92 -1.95 4.30 -18.41
C VAL A 92 -1.83 2.78 -18.43
N ARG A 93 -1.69 2.15 -19.60
CA ARG A 93 -1.55 0.69 -19.72
C ARG A 93 -0.27 0.20 -19.05
N GLU A 94 0.87 0.81 -19.37
CA GLU A 94 2.18 0.44 -18.80
C GLU A 94 2.20 0.62 -17.27
N GLY A 95 1.64 1.72 -16.78
CA GLY A 95 1.50 1.97 -15.35
C GLY A 95 0.64 0.91 -14.64
N ALA A 96 -0.45 0.49 -15.28
CA ALA A 96 -1.33 -0.54 -14.75
C ALA A 96 -0.71 -1.94 -14.77
N GLU A 97 0.03 -2.30 -15.83
CA GLU A 97 0.79 -3.55 -15.90
C GLU A 97 1.84 -3.62 -14.78
N THR A 98 2.61 -2.54 -14.61
CA THR A 98 3.62 -2.42 -13.55
C THR A 98 2.98 -2.56 -12.17
N HIS A 99 1.85 -1.89 -11.94
CA HIS A 99 1.11 -1.99 -10.69
C HIS A 99 0.59 -3.40 -10.42
N ASN A 100 -0.01 -4.04 -11.43
CA ASN A 100 -0.59 -5.38 -11.32
C ASN A 100 0.49 -6.44 -11.06
N ALA A 101 1.64 -6.35 -11.74
CA ALA A 101 2.78 -7.23 -11.51
C ALA A 101 3.29 -7.12 -10.07
N MET A 102 3.41 -5.88 -9.56
CA MET A 102 3.85 -5.63 -8.20
C MET A 102 2.85 -6.13 -7.15
N MET A 103 1.56 -5.85 -7.35
CA MET A 103 0.51 -6.33 -6.45
C MET A 103 0.43 -7.85 -6.42
N ARG A 104 0.56 -8.51 -7.58
CA ARG A 104 0.62 -9.97 -7.66
C ARG A 104 1.82 -10.52 -6.87
N SER A 105 3.01 -9.96 -7.07
CA SER A 105 4.22 -10.37 -6.33
C SER A 105 4.05 -10.23 -4.82
N MET A 106 3.56 -9.07 -4.36
CA MET A 106 3.34 -8.82 -2.94
C MET A 106 2.27 -9.75 -2.34
N MET A 107 1.18 -10.01 -3.07
CA MET A 107 0.14 -10.94 -2.64
C MET A 107 0.69 -12.36 -2.51
N THR A 108 1.47 -12.84 -3.48
CA THR A 108 2.13 -14.16 -3.40
C THR A 108 3.05 -14.24 -2.18
N ASP A 109 3.90 -13.24 -1.95
CA ASP A 109 4.81 -13.22 -0.80
C ASP A 109 4.07 -13.19 0.55
N MET A 110 2.90 -12.56 0.61
CA MET A 110 2.04 -12.57 1.80
C MET A 110 1.34 -13.92 1.99
N GLN A 111 0.82 -14.53 0.93
CA GLN A 111 0.17 -15.85 0.97
C GLN A 111 1.15 -16.96 1.37
N ASP A 112 2.38 -16.92 0.85
CA ASP A 112 3.46 -17.85 1.20
C ASP A 112 4.04 -17.61 2.60
N GLY A 113 3.59 -16.56 3.30
CA GLY A 113 4.12 -16.14 4.60
C GLY A 113 5.55 -15.60 4.56
N LYS A 114 6.18 -15.50 3.38
CA LYS A 114 7.55 -15.01 3.18
C LYS A 114 7.70 -13.57 3.66
N PHE A 115 6.70 -12.73 3.39
CA PHE A 115 6.71 -11.33 3.83
C PHE A 115 6.81 -11.20 5.35
N PHE A 116 6.08 -12.03 6.10
CA PHE A 116 6.03 -11.95 7.57
C PHE A 116 7.27 -12.55 8.24
N LYS A 117 8.02 -13.40 7.53
CA LYS A 117 9.30 -13.97 8.00
C LYS A 117 10.47 -12.99 7.86
N LYS A 118 10.31 -11.89 7.11
CA LYS A 118 11.35 -10.86 6.95
C LYS A 118 11.49 -9.99 8.20
N PRO A 119 12.72 -9.60 8.59
CA PRO A 119 12.95 -8.59 9.62
C PRO A 119 12.21 -7.28 9.34
N LEU A 120 11.84 -6.55 10.39
CA LEU A 120 11.10 -5.29 10.27
C LEU A 120 11.79 -4.26 9.33
N PRO A 121 13.12 -4.03 9.38
CA PRO A 121 13.78 -3.10 8.47
C PRO A 121 13.58 -3.47 6.98
N GLU A 122 13.72 -4.74 6.62
CA GLU A 122 13.51 -5.20 5.24
C GLU A 122 12.07 -4.99 4.77
N ARG A 123 11.09 -5.22 5.66
CA ARG A 123 9.68 -4.97 5.35
C ARG A 123 9.41 -3.49 5.08
N LEU A 124 10.08 -2.59 5.80
CA LEU A 124 10.00 -1.15 5.56
C LEU A 124 10.68 -0.76 4.26
N THR A 125 11.85 -1.33 3.94
CA THR A 125 12.53 -1.11 2.65
C THR A 125 11.64 -1.52 1.47
N LEU A 126 11.01 -2.69 1.51
CA LEU A 126 10.08 -3.14 0.46
C LEU A 126 8.92 -2.16 0.27
N ARG A 127 8.36 -1.62 1.36
CA ARG A 127 7.29 -0.63 1.29
C ARG A 127 7.78 0.70 0.73
N LEU A 128 8.95 1.17 1.13
CA LEU A 128 9.55 2.39 0.60
C LEU A 128 9.74 2.29 -0.91
N THR A 129 10.38 1.22 -1.40
CA THR A 129 10.59 0.98 -2.83
C THR A 129 9.30 0.93 -3.62
N HIS A 130 8.23 0.34 -3.07
CA HIS A 130 6.91 0.38 -3.69
C HIS A 130 6.39 1.82 -3.80
N MET A 131 6.45 2.61 -2.72
CA MET A 131 5.98 3.99 -2.76
C MET A 131 6.77 4.84 -3.75
N GLU A 132 8.09 4.67 -3.82
CA GLU A 132 8.94 5.34 -4.81
C GLU A 132 8.52 4.98 -6.24
N SER A 133 8.29 3.70 -6.54
CA SER A 133 7.78 3.27 -7.85
C SER A 133 6.41 3.88 -8.17
N ARG A 134 5.51 4.02 -7.18
CA ARG A 134 4.21 4.67 -7.38
C ARG A 134 4.36 6.17 -7.65
N VAL A 135 5.31 6.84 -7.00
CA VAL A 135 5.62 8.24 -7.29
C VAL A 135 6.08 8.40 -8.74
N GLU A 136 6.98 7.54 -9.22
CA GLU A 136 7.44 7.59 -10.62
C GLU A 136 6.30 7.32 -11.62
N GLN A 137 5.40 6.36 -11.34
CA GLN A 137 4.21 6.15 -12.16
C GLN A 137 3.30 7.38 -12.22
N ILE A 138 3.10 8.07 -11.09
CA ILE A 138 2.28 9.29 -11.04
C ILE A 138 2.95 10.42 -11.83
N LYS A 139 4.28 10.56 -11.79
CA LYS A 139 5.00 11.56 -12.59
C LYS A 139 4.82 11.32 -14.09
N SER A 140 4.96 10.08 -14.55
CA SER A 140 4.71 9.72 -15.96
C SER A 140 3.27 10.02 -16.37
N LEU A 141 2.31 9.65 -15.52
CA LEU A 141 0.90 9.95 -15.77
C LEU A 141 0.64 11.46 -15.81
N GLN A 142 1.17 12.23 -14.87
CA GLN A 142 1.07 13.70 -14.84
C GLN A 142 1.60 14.32 -16.14
N ALA A 143 2.77 13.87 -16.61
CA ALA A 143 3.34 14.36 -17.85
C ALA A 143 2.45 14.07 -19.07
N SER A 144 1.99 12.83 -19.21
CA SER A 144 1.12 12.42 -20.34
C SER A 144 -0.27 13.10 -20.31
N VAL A 145 -0.87 13.24 -19.12
CA VAL A 145 -2.12 14.00 -18.92
C VAL A 145 -1.91 15.46 -19.25
N GLY A 146 -0.80 16.07 -18.84
CA GLY A 146 -0.49 17.47 -19.18
C GLY A 146 -0.44 17.71 -20.68
N LYS A 147 0.16 16.80 -21.45
CA LYS A 147 0.17 16.86 -22.92
C LYS A 147 -1.22 16.69 -23.53
N LEU A 148 -1.99 15.69 -23.08
CA LEU A 148 -3.36 15.50 -23.53
C LEU A 148 -4.20 16.75 -23.24
N TYR A 149 -4.17 17.24 -22.01
CA TYR A 149 -4.93 18.40 -21.56
C TYR A 149 -4.58 19.68 -22.34
N ALA A 150 -3.32 19.86 -22.73
CA ALA A 150 -2.91 20.99 -23.57
C ALA A 150 -3.52 20.93 -24.99
N ALA A 151 -3.78 19.73 -25.52
CA ALA A 151 -4.38 19.51 -26.84
C ALA A 151 -5.93 19.58 -26.83
N LEU A 152 -6.56 19.54 -25.65
CA LEU A 152 -8.01 19.61 -25.49
C LEU A 152 -8.53 21.04 -25.65
N ASP A 153 -9.73 21.18 -26.22
CA ASP A 153 -10.47 22.44 -26.20
C ASP A 153 -11.14 22.69 -24.83
N ASP A 154 -11.71 23.89 -24.64
CA ASP A 154 -12.29 24.29 -23.36
C ASP A 154 -13.48 23.43 -22.92
N SER A 155 -14.23 22.86 -23.86
CA SER A 155 -15.35 21.98 -23.54
C SER A 155 -14.86 20.62 -23.07
N GLN A 156 -13.85 20.07 -23.74
CA GLN A 156 -13.22 18.80 -23.38
C GLN A 156 -12.43 18.90 -22.08
N LYS A 157 -11.79 20.03 -21.79
CA LYS A 157 -11.10 20.29 -20.51
C LYS A 157 -12.07 20.23 -19.32
N LYS A 158 -13.24 20.85 -19.43
CA LYS A 158 -14.29 20.75 -18.40
C LYS A 158 -14.70 19.31 -18.15
N VAL A 159 -14.89 18.53 -19.22
CA VAL A 159 -15.20 17.09 -19.11
C VAL A 159 -14.03 16.33 -18.49
N ALA A 160 -12.78 16.64 -18.86
CA ALA A 160 -11.59 16.01 -18.31
C ALA A 160 -11.47 16.25 -16.79
N ASP A 161 -11.72 17.47 -16.32
CA ASP A 161 -11.67 17.82 -14.89
C ASP A 161 -12.73 17.07 -14.08
N GLU A 162 -13.93 16.86 -14.64
CA GLU A 162 -15.01 16.12 -14.00
C GLU A 162 -14.75 14.61 -13.98
N ILE A 163 -14.19 14.02 -15.05
CA ILE A 163 -13.94 12.57 -15.14
C ILE A 163 -12.64 12.15 -14.43
N ALA A 164 -11.65 13.04 -14.33
CA ALA A 164 -10.39 12.75 -13.62
C ALA A 164 -10.63 12.47 -12.13
N LEU A 165 -11.58 13.15 -11.48
CA LEU A 165 -11.90 12.99 -10.06
C LEU A 165 -12.42 11.57 -9.71
N PRO A 166 -13.35 10.95 -10.48
CA PRO A 166 -13.78 9.57 -10.28
C PRO A 166 -12.74 8.50 -10.61
N MET A 167 -11.85 8.74 -11.58
CA MET A 167 -11.04 7.67 -12.20
C MET A 167 -9.65 7.50 -11.59
N MET A 168 -9.11 8.53 -10.90
CA MET A 168 -7.76 8.53 -10.32
C MET A 168 -7.64 7.81 -8.97
N GLY A 169 -8.66 7.08 -8.52
CA GLY A 169 -8.62 6.40 -7.21
C GLY A 169 -8.48 7.35 -6.00
N MET A 170 -8.54 8.67 -6.23
CA MET A 170 -8.66 9.72 -5.21
C MET A 170 -10.12 10.00 -4.83
N GLY A 171 -10.99 9.01 -5.00
CA GLY A 171 -12.32 9.03 -4.39
C GLY A 171 -12.20 8.71 -2.91
N MET A 172 -11.87 9.71 -2.09
CA MET A 172 -12.38 9.73 -0.72
C MET A 172 -13.90 9.57 -0.86
N GLY A 173 -14.44 8.48 -0.31
CA GLY A 173 -15.89 8.26 -0.34
C GLY A 173 -16.58 9.54 0.09
N ARG A 174 -17.54 10.01 -0.71
CA ARG A 174 -18.56 10.97 -0.28
C ARG A 174 -19.42 10.30 0.80
N GLY A 175 -18.82 10.04 1.96
CA GLY A 175 -19.47 9.66 3.20
C GLY A 175 -19.60 10.91 4.03
N GLY A 176 -20.64 11.71 3.77
CA GLY A 176 -20.94 12.90 4.55
C GLY A 176 -21.82 13.89 3.82
N MET A 177 -23.13 13.65 3.82
CA MET A 177 -24.22 14.62 4.05
C MET A 177 -25.52 14.01 3.51
N MET A 178 -26.43 13.63 4.41
CA MET A 178 -27.89 13.70 4.31
C MET A 178 -28.48 12.85 5.44
N MET A 179 -28.42 13.39 6.67
CA MET A 179 -29.43 13.07 7.67
C MET A 179 -30.44 14.21 7.60
N HIS A 180 -31.64 13.89 7.13
CA HIS A 180 -32.84 14.69 7.36
C HIS A 180 -33.40 14.33 8.73
#